data_AF-A0A9P6FXH2-F1
#
_entry.id   AF-A0A9P6FXH2-F1
#
_cell.length_a   1.000
_cell.length_b   1.000
_cell.length_c   1.000
_cell.angle_alpha   90.00
_cell.angle_beta   90.00
_cell.angle_gamma   90.00
#
_symmetry.space_group_name_H-M   'P 1'
#
loop_
_entity.id
_entity.type
_entity.pdbx_description
1 polymer ?
#
loop_
_entity_poly.entity_id
_entity_poly.type
_entity_poly.pdbx_seq_one_letter_code
_entity_poly.pdbx_strand_id
1 'polypeptide(L)'
;MAKGLRSKSARKFRAIKRETVFGPVETARVLRLSERLKKDHDAPKMSELEAAARGEETMEVEKSADADMADDKKVSTSGRKLSNNAKHKMTKEDRKKKGGKKFTKRELKKKATFFRFHK
;
A
#
# COMPACT_ATOMS: atom_id res chain seq x y z
N MET A 1 -6.93 -38.53 20.78
CA MET A 1 -6.11 -37.57 19.99
C MET A 1 -6.66 -36.16 20.13
N ALA A 2 -5.82 -35.18 20.43
CA ALA A 2 -6.23 -33.78 20.39
C ALA A 2 -6.66 -33.39 18.97
N LYS A 3 -7.61 -32.47 18.85
CA LYS A 3 -8.04 -31.94 17.55
C LYS A 3 -6.99 -30.96 17.03
N GLY A 4 -6.59 -31.11 15.77
CA GLY A 4 -5.65 -30.18 15.14
C GLY A 4 -6.22 -28.77 14.94
N LEU A 5 -5.34 -27.79 14.77
CA LEU A 5 -5.67 -26.37 14.61
C LEU A 5 -6.70 -26.10 13.51
N ARG A 6 -6.60 -26.83 12.39
CA ARG A 6 -7.44 -26.65 11.20
C ARG A 6 -8.70 -27.52 11.21
N SER A 7 -8.94 -28.28 12.28
CA SER A 7 -10.11 -29.16 12.40
C SER A 7 -11.42 -28.36 12.30
N LYS A 8 -12.43 -28.97 11.65
CA LYS A 8 -13.73 -28.31 11.40
C LYS A 8 -14.43 -27.89 12.70
N SER A 9 -14.40 -28.75 13.72
CA SER A 9 -14.99 -28.47 15.03
C SER A 9 -14.34 -27.27 15.73
N ALA A 10 -13.00 -27.22 15.79
CA ALA A 10 -12.28 -26.11 16.41
C ALA A 10 -12.50 -24.79 15.65
N ARG A 11 -12.57 -24.84 14.32
CA ARG A 11 -12.86 -23.66 13.48
C ARG A 11 -14.27 -23.12 13.72
N LYS A 12 -15.27 -23.99 13.76
CA LYS A 12 -16.68 -23.61 14.02
C LYS A 12 -16.82 -22.94 15.38
N PHE A 13 -16.22 -23.51 16.43
CA PHE A 13 -16.24 -22.91 17.76
C PHE A 13 -15.57 -21.53 17.81
N ARG A 14 -14.45 -21.35 17.10
CA ARG A 14 -13.79 -20.04 16.99
C ARG A 14 -14.64 -19.03 16.22
N ALA A 15 -15.36 -19.44 15.19
CA ALA A 15 -16.28 -18.56 14.46
C ALA A 15 -17.39 -18.04 15.41
N ILE A 16 -18.03 -18.94 16.15
CA ILE A 16 -19.05 -18.58 17.15
C ILE A 16 -18.49 -17.58 18.16
N LYS A 17 -17.29 -17.81 18.70
CA LYS A 17 -16.66 -16.87 19.64
C LYS A 17 -16.36 -15.50 19.03
N ARG A 18 -15.93 -15.46 17.76
CA ARG A 18 -15.70 -14.19 17.05
C ARG A 18 -16.99 -13.40 16.91
N GLU A 19 -18.10 -14.05 16.58
CA GLU A 19 -19.38 -13.37 16.41
C GLU A 19 -19.99 -12.93 17.74
N THR A 20 -19.96 -13.80 18.76
CA THR A 20 -20.69 -13.59 20.01
C THR A 20 -19.93 -12.75 21.04
N VAL A 21 -18.62 -12.98 21.19
CA VAL A 21 -17.83 -12.38 22.28
C VAL A 21 -16.95 -11.25 21.75
N PHE A 22 -16.21 -11.49 20.68
CA PHE A 22 -15.20 -10.52 20.21
C PHE A 22 -15.78 -9.44 19.29
N GLY A 23 -16.73 -9.79 18.42
CA GLY A 23 -17.35 -8.88 17.46
C GLY A 23 -17.99 -7.64 18.08
N PRO A 24 -18.83 -7.78 19.13
CA PRO A 24 -19.44 -6.62 19.79
C PRO A 24 -18.40 -5.66 20.41
N VAL A 25 -17.31 -6.21 20.94
CA VAL A 25 -16.24 -5.41 21.57
C VAL A 25 -15.44 -4.66 20.50
N GLU A 26 -15.10 -5.33 19.41
CA GLU A 26 -14.37 -4.74 18.29
C GLU A 26 -15.19 -3.63 17.62
N THR A 27 -16.47 -3.87 17.36
CA THR A 27 -17.38 -2.87 16.78
C THR A 27 -17.53 -1.64 17.68
N ALA A 28 -17.74 -1.82 18.99
CA ALA A 28 -17.80 -0.71 19.94
C ALA A 28 -16.48 0.09 20.01
N ARG A 29 -15.33 -0.57 19.86
CA ARG A 29 -14.03 0.13 19.78
C ARG A 29 -13.91 0.96 18.50
N VAL A 30 -14.29 0.40 17.36
CA VAL A 30 -14.25 1.12 16.06
C VAL A 30 -15.15 2.36 16.11
N LEU A 31 -16.36 2.24 16.66
CA LEU A 31 -17.27 3.38 16.83
C LEU A 31 -16.64 4.49 17.68
N ARG A 32 -16.10 4.15 18.86
CA ARG A 32 -15.42 5.13 19.73
C ARG A 32 -14.24 5.83 19.06
N LEU A 33 -13.43 5.09 18.30
CA LEU A 33 -12.31 5.68 17.58
C LEU A 33 -12.80 6.59 16.45
N SER A 34 -13.85 6.20 15.73
CA SER A 34 -14.43 7.03 14.67
C SER A 34 -15.01 8.34 15.21
N GLU A 35 -15.63 8.31 16.39
CA GLU A 35 -16.14 9.51 17.06
C GLU A 35 -15.01 10.43 17.52
N ARG A 36 -13.92 9.88 18.06
CA ARG A 36 -12.74 10.66 18.44
C ARG A 36 -12.12 11.33 17.22
N LEU A 37 -11.93 10.59 16.13
CA LEU A 37 -11.38 11.13 14.89
C LEU A 37 -12.24 12.27 14.30
N LYS A 38 -13.58 12.18 14.40
CA LYS A 38 -14.47 13.27 14.00
C LYS A 38 -14.29 14.50 14.89
N LYS A 39 -14.28 14.29 16.21
CA LYS A 39 -14.05 15.38 17.18
C LYS A 39 -12.69 16.05 16.96
N ASP A 40 -11.63 15.29 16.73
CA ASP A 40 -10.28 15.82 16.51
C ASP A 40 -10.16 16.56 15.16
N HIS A 41 -10.96 16.20 14.16
CA HIS A 41 -11.02 16.90 12.88
C HIS A 41 -11.80 18.23 12.97
N ASP A 42 -12.84 18.28 13.81
CA ASP A 42 -13.68 19.46 13.98
C ASP A 42 -13.14 20.40 15.08
N ALA A 43 -12.39 19.89 16.05
CA ALA A 43 -11.76 20.65 17.13
C ALA A 43 -10.85 21.81 16.64
N PRO A 44 -9.94 21.65 15.65
CA PRO A 44 -9.13 22.78 15.18
C PRO A 44 -9.99 23.87 14.53
N LYS A 45 -11.11 23.51 13.89
CA LYS A 45 -12.02 24.48 13.25
C LYS A 45 -12.88 25.22 14.27
N MET A 46 -13.32 24.53 15.32
CA MET A 46 -14.09 25.13 16.40
C MET A 46 -13.22 26.03 17.29
N SER A 47 -11.95 25.68 17.54
CA SER A 47 -11.05 26.55 18.30
C SER A 47 -10.71 27.84 17.54
N GLU A 48 -10.55 27.79 16.21
CA GLU A 48 -10.35 28.99 15.39
C GLU A 48 -11.61 29.86 15.33
N LEU A 49 -12.79 29.25 15.22
CA LEU A 49 -14.07 29.98 15.23
C LEU A 49 -14.44 30.54 16.61
N GLU A 50 -14.14 29.83 17.70
CA GLU A 50 -14.36 30.31 19.06
C GLU A 50 -13.35 31.40 19.47
N ALA A 51 -12.10 31.32 19.03
CA ALA A 51 -11.11 32.39 19.20
C ALA A 51 -11.51 33.65 18.42
N ALA A 52 -11.98 33.49 17.17
CA ALA A 52 -12.51 34.60 16.36
C ALA A 52 -13.79 35.21 16.97
N ALA A 53 -14.65 34.40 17.59
CA ALA A 53 -15.87 34.88 18.25
C ALA A 53 -15.63 35.54 19.61
N ARG A 54 -14.53 35.20 20.31
CA ARG A 54 -14.15 35.82 21.60
C ARG A 54 -13.25 37.05 21.46
N GLY A 55 -12.74 37.35 20.26
CA GLY A 55 -11.93 38.54 20.01
C GLY A 55 -10.60 38.56 20.77
N GLU A 56 -10.09 37.41 21.20
CA GLU A 56 -8.77 37.29 21.81
C GLU A 56 -7.73 37.09 20.70
N GLU A 57 -6.84 38.07 20.57
CA GLU A 57 -5.68 38.02 19.69
C GLU A 57 -4.87 36.75 19.96
N THR A 58 -4.53 36.05 18.89
CA THR A 58 -3.71 34.84 18.89
C THR A 58 -2.35 35.16 19.51
N MET A 59 -2.10 34.70 20.74
CA MET A 59 -0.73 34.63 21.27
C MET A 59 0.06 33.62 20.42
N GLU A 60 0.94 34.15 19.58
CA GLU A 60 1.94 33.37 18.85
C GLU A 60 2.82 32.63 19.85
N VAL A 61 2.67 31.30 19.92
CA VAL A 61 3.64 30.43 20.57
C VAL A 61 4.80 30.29 19.60
N GLU A 62 5.90 30.99 19.88
CA GLU A 62 7.19 30.79 19.23
C GLU A 62 7.57 29.31 19.29
N LYS A 63 7.44 28.62 18.15
CA LYS A 63 8.10 27.33 17.93
C LYS A 63 9.58 27.62 17.77
N SER A 64 10.33 27.37 18.84
CA SER A 64 11.79 27.31 18.84
C SER A 64 12.29 26.51 17.64
N ALA A 65 13.09 27.19 16.83
CA ALA A 65 13.76 26.68 15.66
C ALA A 65 14.89 25.72 16.07
N ASP A 66 14.58 24.43 16.20
CA ASP A 66 15.60 23.39 16.37
C ASP A 66 15.14 22.08 15.69
N ALA A 67 15.08 22.11 14.36
CA ALA A 67 15.11 20.90 13.53
C ALA A 67 15.70 21.14 12.12
N ASP A 68 16.42 22.25 11.92
CA ASP A 68 17.17 22.51 10.69
C ASP A 68 18.52 21.80 10.73
N MET A 69 18.55 20.48 10.56
CA MET A 69 19.70 19.74 10.01
C MET A 69 19.26 18.31 9.67
N ALA A 70 18.52 18.15 8.58
CA ALA A 70 18.38 16.87 7.91
C ALA A 70 18.59 17.06 6.41
N ASP A 71 19.87 17.06 6.03
CA ASP A 71 20.41 16.67 4.73
C ASP A 71 19.53 17.00 3.51
N ASP A 72 19.87 18.10 2.84
CA ASP A 72 19.61 18.33 1.41
C ASP A 72 20.37 17.31 0.53
N LYS A 73 20.18 16.02 0.77
CA LYS A 73 20.34 15.02 -0.27
C LYS A 73 19.17 15.23 -1.18
N LYS A 74 19.43 15.90 -2.31
CA LYS A 74 18.55 15.98 -3.49
C LYS A 74 18.16 14.57 -3.93
N VAL A 75 17.18 13.98 -3.26
CA VAL A 75 16.54 12.75 -3.71
C VAL A 75 15.70 13.19 -4.90
N SER A 76 16.24 12.99 -6.10
CA SER A 76 15.51 13.13 -7.36
C SER A 76 14.40 12.08 -7.42
N THR A 77 13.31 12.34 -6.71
CA THR A 77 12.03 11.62 -6.81
C THR A 77 11.17 12.21 -7.93
N SER A 78 11.61 13.30 -8.57
CA SER A 78 10.88 13.96 -9.67
C SER A 78 11.16 13.33 -11.03
N GLY A 79 11.07 12.00 -11.14
CA GLY A 79 10.58 11.42 -12.38
C GLY A 79 9.06 11.51 -12.35
N ARG A 80 8.43 12.39 -13.15
CA ARG A 80 6.95 12.46 -13.25
C ARG A 80 6.42 11.02 -13.41
N LYS A 81 5.47 10.58 -12.57
CA LYS A 81 4.86 9.22 -12.64
C LYS A 81 4.39 8.84 -14.06
N LEU A 82 4.13 9.83 -14.91
CA LEU A 82 3.76 9.68 -16.32
C LEU A 82 4.93 9.28 -17.24
N SER A 83 6.18 9.70 -16.99
CA SER A 83 7.31 9.46 -17.90
C SER A 83 7.86 8.04 -17.80
N ASN A 84 7.87 7.45 -16.60
CA ASN A 84 8.39 6.10 -16.38
C ASN A 84 7.38 5.00 -16.70
N ASN A 85 6.07 5.27 -16.62
CA ASN A 85 5.05 4.26 -16.94
C ASN A 85 5.04 3.93 -18.44
N ALA A 86 5.14 4.94 -19.31
CA ALA A 86 5.23 4.72 -20.76
C ALA A 86 6.47 3.88 -21.13
N LYS A 87 7.65 4.23 -20.61
CA LYS A 87 8.90 3.47 -20.84
C LYS A 87 8.80 2.03 -20.29
N HIS A 88 8.22 1.84 -19.11
CA HIS A 88 8.04 0.52 -18.52
C HIS A 88 7.02 -0.34 -19.28
N LYS A 89 5.93 0.24 -19.80
CA LYS A 89 4.97 -0.46 -20.67
C LYS A 89 5.60 -0.89 -21.99
N MET A 90 6.28 0.03 -22.70
CA MET A 90 6.97 -0.27 -23.96
C MET A 90 8.02 -1.37 -23.80
N THR A 91 8.88 -1.27 -22.78
CA THR A 91 9.91 -2.29 -22.51
C THR A 91 9.32 -3.65 -22.10
N LYS A 92 8.18 -3.67 -21.39
CA LYS A 92 7.48 -4.92 -21.04
C LYS A 92 6.83 -5.58 -22.27
N GLU A 93 6.24 -4.79 -23.16
CA GLU A 93 5.71 -5.28 -24.44
C GLU A 93 6.82 -5.81 -25.34
N ASP A 94 7.95 -5.11 -25.43
CA ASP A 94 9.12 -5.56 -26.19
C ASP A 94 9.70 -6.86 -25.62
N ARG A 95 9.78 -6.99 -24.29
CA ARG A 95 10.18 -8.25 -23.63
C ARG A 95 9.19 -9.38 -23.90
N LYS A 96 7.88 -9.10 -23.96
CA LYS A 96 6.85 -10.11 -24.31
C LYS A 96 6.96 -10.54 -25.78
N LYS A 97 7.20 -9.60 -26.70
CA LYS A 97 7.42 -9.87 -28.13
C LYS A 97 8.71 -10.67 -28.35
N LYS A 98 9.81 -10.30 -27.68
CA LYS A 98 11.09 -11.03 -27.72
C LYS A 98 11.00 -12.41 -27.05
N GLY A 99 10.29 -12.51 -25.93
CA GLY A 99 10.01 -13.77 -25.23
C GLY A 99 9.05 -14.71 -25.97
N GLY A 100 8.32 -14.20 -26.97
CA GLY A 100 7.42 -14.96 -27.84
C GLY A 100 8.10 -15.74 -28.96
N LYS A 101 9.37 -15.48 -29.26
CA LYS A 101 10.16 -16.29 -30.20
C LYS A 101 11.10 -17.23 -29.46
N LYS A 102 10.56 -18.08 -28.58
CA LYS A 102 11.24 -19.35 -28.28
C LYS A 102 10.95 -20.27 -29.46
N PHE A 103 11.95 -20.51 -30.30
CA PHE A 103 11.84 -21.58 -31.29
C PHE A 103 11.40 -22.84 -30.55
N THR A 104 10.35 -23.50 -31.03
CA THR A 104 9.93 -24.76 -30.43
C THR A 104 11.09 -25.76 -30.56
N LYS A 105 11.20 -26.77 -29.67
CA LYS A 105 12.26 -27.80 -29.77
C LYS A 105 12.32 -28.42 -31.18
N ARG A 106 11.20 -28.46 -31.91
CA ARG A 106 11.12 -28.90 -33.31
C ARG A 106 11.80 -27.95 -34.29
N GLU A 107 11.64 -26.65 -34.14
CA GLU A 107 12.30 -25.65 -35.00
C GLU A 107 13.81 -25.58 -34.75
N LEU A 108 14.24 -25.73 -33.49
CA LEU A 108 15.66 -25.85 -33.15
C LEU A 108 16.29 -27.11 -33.76
N LYS A 109 15.58 -28.26 -33.73
CA LYS A 109 16.02 -29.49 -34.40
C LYS A 109 16.14 -29.34 -35.91
N LYS A 110 15.15 -28.72 -36.58
CA LYS A 110 15.19 -28.50 -38.03
C LYS A 110 16.36 -27.63 -38.48
N LYS A 111 16.73 -26.62 -37.68
CA LYS A 111 17.91 -25.78 -37.95
C LYS A 111 19.22 -26.51 -37.69
N ALA A 112 19.29 -27.32 -36.63
CA ALA A 112 20.46 -28.14 -36.32
C ALA A 112 20.73 -29.22 -37.38
N THR A 113 19.70 -29.76 -38.03
CA THR A 113 19.87 -30.72 -39.13
C THR A 113 20.24 -30.06 -40.46
N PHE A 114 19.83 -28.81 -40.69
CA PHE A 114 20.13 -28.08 -41.93
C PHE A 114 21.62 -27.73 -42.06
N PHE A 115 22.31 -27.45 -40.95
CA PHE A 115 23.76 -27.20 -40.93
C PHE A 115 24.63 -28.46 -40.91
N ARG A 116 24.03 -29.66 -40.85
CA ARG A 116 24.78 -30.93 -40.76
C ARG A 116 24.97 -31.64 -42.10
N PHE A 117 24.34 -31.13 -43.17
CA PHE A 117 24.33 -31.74 -44.50
C PHE A 117 25.04 -30.90 -45.58
N HIS A 118 25.69 -29.79 -45.21
CA HIS A 118 26.49 -28.97 -46.13
C HIS A 118 27.93 -28.82 -45.61
N LYS A 119 28.59 -29.97 -45.43
CA LYS A 119 30.05 -30.04 -45.34
C LYS A 119 30.51 -31.31 -46.03
#